data_AF-A0A2M7RSQ9-F1
#
_entry.id   AF-A0A2M7RSQ9-F1
#
_cell.length_a   1.000
_cell.length_b   1.000
_cell.length_c   1.000
_cell.angle_alpha   90.00
_cell.angle_beta   90.00
_cell.angle_gamma   90.00
#
_symmetry.space_group_name_H-M   'P 1'
#
loop_
_entity.id
_entity.type
_entity.pdbx_description
1 polymer ?
#
loop_
_entity_poly.entity_id
_entity_poly.type
_entity_poly.pdbx_seq_one_letter_code
_entity_poly.pdbx_strand_id
1 'polypeptide(L)'
;MKESYRNTKKNNDKISNIVILNEPILQTDDILKKTLLFIPDISGFTRFVNDTEIIHGTHIVAELLEIIINNNSLGLKVAEIEGDAVFFYRVGEKPSIKDIYMQCEKMFIAFHQHIKLYERDRICDCGSCTHTPNLTLKFVVHYGNVIERKILGHLQLMGPEVTTAHKLMKNNLEVHEY
;
A
#
# COMPACT_ATOMS: atom_id res chain seq x y z
N MET A 1 -23.34 -53.80 6.59
CA MET A 1 -22.25 -54.81 6.50
C MET A 1 -21.02 -54.22 7.16
N LYS A 2 -20.38 -54.97 8.06
CA LYS A 2 -19.32 -54.54 8.98
C LYS A 2 -18.02 -54.17 8.23
N GLU A 3 -17.27 -53.23 8.81
CA GLU A 3 -15.79 -53.16 8.96
C GLU A 3 -15.29 -51.71 8.77
N SER A 4 -14.39 -51.14 9.57
CA SER A 4 -13.86 -51.45 10.90
C SER A 4 -13.14 -50.18 11.38
N TYR A 5 -13.49 -49.67 12.56
CA TYR A 5 -12.79 -48.56 13.20
C TYR A 5 -11.49 -49.09 13.82
N ARG A 6 -10.33 -48.58 13.39
CA ARG A 6 -9.09 -48.70 14.16
C ARG A 6 -8.81 -47.38 14.86
N ASN A 7 -8.91 -47.43 16.19
CA ASN A 7 -8.50 -46.36 17.08
C ASN A 7 -7.12 -46.75 17.65
N THR A 8 -6.09 -45.98 17.35
CA THR A 8 -4.82 -46.02 18.09
C THR A 8 -4.55 -44.64 18.62
N LYS A 9 -4.90 -44.42 19.90
CA LYS A 9 -4.34 -43.32 20.69
C LYS A 9 -2.91 -43.70 21.08
N LYS A 10 -1.95 -42.86 20.69
CA LYS A 10 -0.72 -42.65 21.47
C LYS A 10 -0.31 -41.19 21.33
N ASN A 11 -0.28 -40.52 22.47
CA ASN A 11 0.17 -39.15 22.68
C ASN A 11 1.50 -38.87 21.99
N ASN A 12 1.61 -37.72 21.35
CA ASN A 12 2.76 -36.82 21.38
C ASN A 12 2.33 -35.49 20.75
N ASP A 13 2.61 -34.40 21.46
CA ASP A 13 2.31 -33.02 21.07
C ASP A 13 2.88 -32.68 19.69
N LYS A 14 2.01 -32.75 18.68
CA LYS A 14 2.10 -32.02 17.42
C LYS A 14 0.66 -31.75 17.01
N ILE A 15 0.22 -30.49 17.09
CA ILE A 15 -1.01 -30.06 16.41
C ILE A 15 -0.72 -30.27 14.92
N SER A 16 -1.10 -31.45 14.45
CA SER A 16 -1.17 -31.82 13.07
C SER A 16 -2.12 -30.84 12.40
N ASN A 17 -1.80 -30.44 11.17
CA ASN A 17 -2.65 -29.62 10.32
C ASN A 17 -4.03 -30.29 10.17
N ILE A 18 -4.94 -30.00 11.09
CA ILE A 18 -6.34 -30.40 11.03
C ILE A 18 -7.04 -29.28 10.28
N VAL A 19 -7.28 -29.52 8.99
CA VAL A 19 -8.29 -28.79 8.22
C VAL A 19 -9.55 -29.65 8.23
N ILE A 20 -10.50 -29.31 9.09
CA ILE A 20 -11.87 -29.81 8.95
C ILE A 20 -12.49 -29.02 7.81
N LEU A 21 -12.70 -29.68 6.67
CA LEU A 21 -13.46 -29.10 5.56
C LEU A 21 -14.92 -29.02 5.98
N ASN A 22 -15.32 -27.88 6.54
CA ASN A 22 -16.71 -27.49 6.53
C ASN A 22 -17.05 -27.01 5.12
N GLU A 23 -18.24 -27.35 4.62
CA GLU A 23 -18.82 -26.75 3.41
C GLU A 23 -18.63 -25.22 3.43
N PRO A 24 -18.25 -24.59 2.30
CA PRO A 24 -17.95 -23.17 2.28
C PRO A 24 -19.19 -22.38 2.69
N ILE A 25 -19.14 -21.78 3.87
CA ILE A 25 -20.07 -20.72 4.26
C ILE A 25 -19.67 -19.52 3.39
N LEU A 26 -20.24 -19.42 2.19
CA LEU A 26 -20.15 -18.21 1.37
C LEU A 26 -20.82 -17.09 2.16
N GLN A 27 -20.02 -16.33 2.91
CA GLN A 27 -20.46 -15.05 3.46
C GLN A 27 -20.78 -14.16 2.27
N THR A 28 -21.93 -13.50 2.31
CA THR A 28 -22.50 -12.65 1.26
C THR A 28 -21.61 -11.47 0.82
N ASP A 29 -20.46 -11.31 1.46
CA ASP A 29 -19.51 -10.21 1.28
C ASP A 29 -18.34 -10.56 0.34
N ASP A 30 -18.17 -11.83 -0.05
CA ASP A 30 -17.09 -12.31 -0.92
C ASP A 30 -17.37 -12.08 -2.42
N ILE A 31 -17.89 -10.90 -2.76
CA ILE A 31 -18.21 -10.52 -4.14
C ILE A 31 -16.97 -9.87 -4.78
N LEU A 32 -16.58 -10.37 -5.95
CA LEU A 32 -15.53 -9.76 -6.75
C LEU A 32 -15.94 -8.37 -7.23
N LYS A 33 -15.13 -7.37 -6.87
CA LYS A 33 -15.33 -5.97 -7.21
C LYS A 33 -14.22 -5.49 -8.13
N LYS A 34 -14.60 -4.96 -9.30
CA LYS A 34 -13.70 -4.22 -10.16
C LYS A 34 -13.21 -2.98 -9.44
N THR A 35 -11.89 -2.85 -9.31
CA THR A 35 -11.27 -1.87 -8.43
C THR A 35 -9.97 -1.36 -9.03
N LEU A 36 -9.79 -0.05 -8.99
CA LEU A 36 -8.50 0.60 -9.20
C LEU A 36 -7.71 0.53 -7.90
N LEU A 37 -6.49 0.02 -7.97
CA LEU A 37 -5.47 0.04 -6.93
C LEU A 37 -4.42 1.07 -7.36
N PHE A 38 -4.10 2.02 -6.48
CA PHE A 38 -3.25 3.16 -6.80
C PHE A 38 -2.31 3.42 -5.63
N ILE A 39 -1.00 3.35 -5.87
CA ILE A 39 0.01 3.40 -4.82
C ILE A 39 1.08 4.44 -5.18
N PRO A 40 0.96 5.69 -4.71
CA PRO A 40 2.08 6.62 -4.61
C PRO A 40 3.06 6.12 -3.54
N ASP A 41 4.33 6.01 -3.91
CA ASP A 41 5.43 5.54 -3.07
C ASP A 41 6.59 6.54 -3.12
N ILE A 42 6.97 7.09 -1.96
CA ILE A 42 8.07 8.05 -1.87
C ILE A 42 9.39 7.29 -1.99
N SER A 43 10.15 7.59 -3.04
CA SER A 43 11.43 6.94 -3.30
C SER A 43 12.60 7.76 -2.74
N GLY A 44 13.65 7.07 -2.29
CA GLY A 44 14.86 7.69 -1.74
C GLY A 44 14.87 7.80 -0.20
N PHE A 45 13.77 7.45 0.46
CA PHE A 45 13.64 7.59 1.91
C PHE A 45 14.49 6.59 2.71
N THR A 46 14.73 5.36 2.25
CA THR A 46 15.55 4.40 3.01
C THR A 46 17.00 4.87 3.22
N ARG A 47 17.51 5.79 2.38
CA ARG A 47 18.84 6.44 2.55
C ARG A 47 18.83 7.63 3.50
N PHE A 48 17.65 8.06 3.95
CA PHE A 48 17.40 9.28 4.71
C PHE A 48 17.63 9.10 6.23
N VAL A 49 17.56 7.87 6.73
CA VAL A 49 17.46 7.60 8.16
C VAL A 49 18.80 7.14 8.75
N ASN A 50 19.65 8.08 9.18
CA ASN A 50 20.65 7.80 10.22
C ASN A 50 19.93 7.78 11.59
N ASP A 51 20.34 6.89 12.49
CA ASP A 51 19.66 6.65 13.79
C ASP A 51 19.41 7.92 14.63
N THR A 52 20.23 8.96 14.47
CA THR A 52 20.13 10.21 15.21
C THR A 52 19.08 11.20 14.69
N GLU A 53 18.53 10.97 13.49
CA GLU A 53 17.67 11.94 12.78
C GLU A 53 16.31 11.37 12.34
N ILE A 54 16.04 10.10 12.69
CA ILE A 54 14.83 9.35 12.33
C ILE A 54 13.53 10.09 12.67
N ILE A 55 13.52 10.84 13.78
CA ILE A 55 12.34 11.58 14.23
C ILE A 55 11.98 12.65 13.20
N HIS A 56 12.92 13.49 12.77
CA HIS A 56 12.64 14.53 11.79
C HIS A 56 12.27 13.96 10.43
N GLY A 57 12.94 12.88 9.99
CA GLY A 57 12.56 12.23 8.75
C GLY A 57 11.15 11.68 8.71
N THR A 58 10.74 11.07 9.82
CA THR A 58 9.38 10.57 9.95
C THR A 58 8.35 11.70 9.86
N HIS A 59 8.65 12.88 10.44
CA HIS A 59 7.75 14.04 10.33
C HIS A 59 7.65 14.56 8.89
N ILE A 60 8.79 14.67 8.18
CA ILE A 60 8.80 15.10 6.77
C ILE A 60 8.01 14.14 5.89
N VAL A 61 8.20 12.83 6.06
CA VAL A 61 7.45 11.84 5.28
C VAL A 61 5.96 11.90 5.59
N ALA A 62 5.58 12.02 6.88
CA ALA A 62 4.17 12.15 7.25
C ALA A 62 3.52 13.37 6.55
N GLU A 63 4.17 14.53 6.57
CA GLU A 63 3.67 15.74 5.90
C GLU A 63 3.55 15.54 4.37
N LEU A 64 4.55 14.91 3.75
CA LEU A 64 4.51 14.59 2.31
C LEU A 64 3.37 13.61 1.95
N LEU A 65 3.12 12.61 2.79
CA LEU A 65 2.00 11.67 2.61
C LEU A 65 0.66 12.39 2.76
N GLU A 66 0.52 13.31 3.72
CA GLU A 66 -0.67 14.14 3.86
C GLU A 66 -0.92 14.99 2.61
N ILE A 67 0.13 15.57 2.02
CA ILE A 67 0.02 16.34 0.77
C ILE A 67 -0.47 15.44 -0.38
N ILE A 68 0.06 14.23 -0.50
CA ILE A 68 -0.39 13.25 -1.50
C ILE A 68 -1.88 12.95 -1.31
N ILE A 69 -2.31 12.66 -0.07
CA ILE A 69 -3.70 12.34 0.27
C ILE A 69 -4.64 13.52 -0.04
N ASN A 70 -4.25 14.74 0.32
CA ASN A 70 -5.04 15.94 0.11
C ASN A 70 -5.15 16.35 -1.37
N ASN A 71 -4.26 15.86 -2.23
CA ASN A 71 -4.27 16.12 -3.67
C ASN A 71 -4.99 15.04 -4.50
N ASN A 72 -5.85 14.26 -3.86
CA ASN A 72 -6.73 13.29 -4.51
C ASN A 72 -7.96 13.94 -5.15
N SER A 73 -8.03 13.92 -6.47
CA SER A 73 -9.18 14.34 -7.29
C SER A 73 -9.99 13.20 -7.88
N LEU A 74 -9.47 11.96 -7.85
CA LEU A 74 -10.15 10.79 -8.41
C LEU A 74 -11.17 10.13 -7.48
N GLY A 75 -11.36 10.67 -6.27
CA GLY A 75 -12.23 10.08 -5.26
C GLY A 75 -11.69 8.74 -4.74
N LEU A 76 -10.36 8.62 -4.69
CA LEU A 76 -9.69 7.44 -4.15
C LEU A 76 -9.93 7.35 -2.63
N LYS A 77 -10.00 6.14 -2.08
CA LYS A 77 -10.06 5.88 -0.64
C LYS A 77 -8.73 5.33 -0.16
N VAL A 78 -8.27 5.76 1.01
CA VAL A 78 -7.08 5.18 1.65
C VAL A 78 -7.47 3.81 2.21
N ALA A 79 -6.80 2.75 1.75
CA ALA A 79 -6.87 1.43 2.36
C ALA A 79 -5.86 1.33 3.51
N GLU A 80 -4.62 1.76 3.26
CA GLU A 80 -3.51 1.64 4.19
C GLU A 80 -2.44 2.72 3.93
N ILE A 81 -1.63 3.02 4.96
CA ILE A 81 -0.39 3.79 4.84
C ILE A 81 0.74 2.84 5.24
N GLU A 82 1.69 2.60 4.35
CA GLU A 82 2.76 1.61 4.48
C GLU A 82 4.12 2.31 4.50
N GLY A 83 4.54 2.78 5.68
CA GLY A 83 5.80 3.53 5.81
C GLY A 83 5.74 4.84 5.03
N ASP A 84 6.35 4.85 3.84
CA ASP A 84 6.51 5.97 2.91
C ASP A 84 5.60 5.88 1.67
N ALA A 85 4.64 4.95 1.66
CA ALA A 85 3.63 4.79 0.61
C ALA A 85 2.20 4.95 1.13
N VAL A 86 1.28 5.37 0.24
CA VAL A 86 -0.16 5.34 0.50
C VAL A 86 -0.83 4.34 -0.42
N PHE A 87 -1.50 3.33 0.12
CA PHE A 87 -2.28 2.41 -0.67
C PHE A 87 -3.70 2.92 -0.83
N PHE A 88 -4.02 3.46 -2.01
CA PHE A 88 -5.36 3.86 -2.39
C PHE A 88 -6.13 2.79 -3.16
N TYR A 89 -7.44 2.87 -3.08
CA TYR A 89 -8.34 2.11 -3.93
C TYR A 89 -9.59 2.88 -4.37
N ARG A 90 -10.20 2.45 -5.48
CA ARG A 90 -11.51 2.94 -5.92
C ARG A 90 -12.28 1.82 -6.62
N VAL A 91 -13.37 1.39 -5.99
CA VAL A 91 -14.31 0.41 -6.55
C VAL A 91 -15.13 1.06 -7.66
N GLY A 92 -15.39 0.30 -8.72
CA GLY A 92 -16.25 0.71 -9.83
C GLY A 92 -15.50 0.76 -11.16
N GLU A 93 -15.98 1.60 -12.06
CA GLU A 93 -15.43 1.69 -13.41
C GLU A 93 -13.99 2.21 -13.44
N LYS A 94 -13.21 1.64 -14.35
CA LYS A 94 -11.84 2.06 -14.62
C LYS A 94 -11.86 3.52 -15.10
N PRO A 95 -11.16 4.45 -14.41
CA PRO A 95 -11.00 5.79 -14.94
C PRO A 95 -10.25 5.77 -16.26
N SER A 96 -10.40 6.84 -17.06
CA SER A 96 -9.62 6.96 -18.28
C SER A 96 -8.13 7.06 -17.95
N ILE A 97 -7.27 6.66 -18.89
CA ILE A 97 -5.81 6.82 -18.72
C ILE A 97 -5.46 8.29 -18.49
N LYS A 98 -6.17 9.21 -19.14
CA LYS A 98 -6.01 10.66 -18.96
C LYS A 98 -6.28 11.07 -17.52
N ASP A 99 -7.36 10.58 -16.91
CA ASP A 99 -7.69 10.96 -15.53
C ASP A 99 -6.70 10.38 -14.52
N ILE A 100 -6.21 9.16 -14.77
CA ILE A 100 -5.13 8.54 -13.97
C ILE A 100 -3.86 9.39 -14.08
N TYR A 101 -3.46 9.76 -15.30
CA TYR A 101 -2.28 10.60 -15.53
C TYR A 101 -2.39 11.96 -14.82
N MET A 102 -3.53 12.63 -14.96
CA MET A 102 -3.79 13.91 -14.27
C MET A 102 -3.75 13.77 -12.76
N GLN A 103 -4.18 12.63 -12.20
CA GLN A 103 -4.06 12.36 -10.77
C GLN A 103 -2.60 12.20 -10.33
N CYS A 104 -1.80 11.43 -11.08
CA CYS A 104 -0.38 11.29 -10.83
C CYS A 104 0.32 12.65 -10.91
N GLU A 105 0.10 13.40 -11.99
CA GLU A 105 0.69 14.72 -12.22
C GLU A 105 0.35 15.70 -11.08
N LYS A 106 -0.92 15.73 -10.65
CA LYS A 106 -1.35 16.60 -9.55
C LYS A 106 -0.63 16.27 -8.24
N MET A 107 -0.55 14.99 -7.86
CA MET A 107 0.16 14.56 -6.66
C MET A 107 1.66 14.84 -6.76
N PHE A 108 2.26 14.58 -7.93
CA PHE A 108 3.67 14.79 -8.20
C PHE A 108 4.05 16.28 -8.10
N ILE A 109 3.27 17.16 -8.73
CA ILE A 109 3.50 18.61 -8.67
C ILE A 109 3.38 19.11 -7.23
N ALA A 110 2.33 18.74 -6.51
CA ALA A 110 2.12 19.17 -5.13
C ALA A 110 3.26 18.70 -4.21
N PHE A 111 3.68 17.44 -4.37
CA PHE A 111 4.81 16.85 -3.66
C PHE A 111 6.10 17.66 -3.92
N HIS A 112 6.49 17.85 -5.18
CA HIS A 112 7.73 18.56 -5.50
C HIS A 112 7.69 20.06 -5.21
N GLN A 113 6.52 20.69 -5.27
CA GLN A 113 6.36 22.06 -4.79
C GLN A 113 6.67 22.16 -3.29
N HIS A 114 6.22 21.18 -2.51
CA HIS A 114 6.49 21.16 -1.08
C HIS A 114 7.96 20.82 -0.76
N ILE A 115 8.59 19.90 -1.50
CA ILE A 115 10.03 19.64 -1.39
C ILE A 115 10.85 20.93 -1.61
N LYS A 116 10.48 21.77 -2.58
CA LYS A 116 11.14 23.07 -2.81
C LYS A 116 10.97 24.04 -1.64
N LEU A 117 9.88 23.95 -0.86
CA LEU A 117 9.70 24.75 0.35
C LEU A 117 10.68 24.29 1.43
N TYR A 118 10.85 22.99 1.64
CA TYR A 118 11.86 22.47 2.57
C TYR A 118 13.28 22.88 2.18
N GLU A 119 13.60 22.89 0.88
CA GLU A 119 14.91 23.32 0.41
C GLU A 119 15.16 24.81 0.67
N ARG A 120 14.15 25.66 0.41
CA ARG A 120 14.23 27.11 0.60
C ARG A 120 14.26 27.52 2.06
N ASP A 121 13.37 26.95 2.87
CA ASP A 121 13.13 27.36 4.26
C ASP A 121 13.93 26.49 5.25
N ARG A 122 15.00 25.82 4.80
CA ARG A 122 15.78 24.90 5.62
C ARG A 122 16.42 25.63 6.81
N ILE A 123 15.98 25.27 8.02
CA ILE A 123 16.50 25.81 9.29
C ILE A 123 17.49 24.83 9.97
N CYS A 124 17.63 23.62 9.42
CA CYS A 124 18.45 22.55 9.99
C CYS A 124 19.39 21.94 8.94
N ASP A 125 20.65 21.70 9.30
CA ASP A 125 21.66 21.06 8.44
C ASP A 125 21.84 19.55 8.75
N CYS A 126 20.82 18.91 9.33
CA CYS A 126 20.84 17.47 9.53
C CYS A 126 20.82 16.71 8.19
N GLY A 127 21.31 15.48 8.18
CA GLY A 127 21.29 14.58 7.01
C GLY A 127 19.89 14.47 6.41
N SER A 128 18.87 14.32 7.25
CA SER A 128 17.46 14.31 6.85
C SER A 128 17.09 15.52 5.99
N CYS A 129 17.24 16.74 6.51
CA CYS A 129 16.85 17.96 5.79
C CYS A 129 17.71 18.25 4.56
N THR A 130 18.98 17.83 4.56
CA THR A 130 19.88 18.03 3.40
C THR A 130 19.57 17.06 2.25
N HIS A 131 19.01 15.88 2.53
CA HIS A 131 18.66 14.89 1.51
C HIS A 131 17.20 14.94 1.07
N THR A 132 16.32 15.72 1.72
CA THR A 132 14.93 15.94 1.28
C THR A 132 14.78 16.25 -0.22
N PRO A 133 15.64 17.09 -0.85
CA PRO A 133 15.57 17.36 -2.29
C PRO A 133 15.77 16.13 -3.18
N ASN A 134 16.35 15.03 -2.66
CA ASN A 134 16.56 13.79 -3.39
C ASN A 134 15.35 12.85 -3.33
N LEU A 135 14.33 13.17 -2.53
CA LEU A 135 13.09 12.41 -2.51
C LEU A 135 12.33 12.64 -3.81
N THR A 136 11.80 11.56 -4.36
CA THR A 136 10.93 11.59 -5.54
C THR A 136 9.69 10.75 -5.28
N LEU A 137 8.72 10.82 -6.18
CA LEU A 137 7.44 10.13 -6.06
C LEU A 137 7.23 9.24 -7.29
N LYS A 138 7.03 7.94 -7.06
CA LYS A 138 6.63 6.99 -8.12
C LYS A 138 5.22 6.48 -7.86
N PHE A 139 4.58 5.96 -8.91
CA PHE A 139 3.21 5.48 -8.83
C PHE A 139 3.09 4.05 -9.37
N VAL A 140 2.39 3.20 -8.63
CA VAL A 140 1.89 1.92 -9.13
C VAL A 140 0.39 2.03 -9.32
N VAL A 141 -0.07 1.74 -10.54
CA VAL A 141 -1.49 1.75 -10.87
C VAL A 141 -1.89 0.41 -11.45
N HIS A 142 -2.85 -0.25 -10.81
CA HIS A 142 -3.34 -1.56 -11.21
C HIS A 142 -4.86 -1.60 -11.18
N TYR A 143 -5.49 -2.29 -12.14
CA TYR A 143 -6.94 -2.42 -12.17
C TYR A 143 -7.33 -3.88 -12.28
N GLY A 144 -8.10 -4.36 -11.29
CA GLY A 144 -8.36 -5.79 -11.14
C GLY A 144 -9.60 -6.09 -10.32
N ASN A 145 -9.88 -7.39 -10.15
CA ASN A 145 -10.90 -7.87 -9.24
C ASN A 145 -10.32 -8.03 -7.84
N VAL A 146 -10.97 -7.44 -6.84
CA VAL A 146 -10.63 -7.60 -5.43
C VAL A 146 -11.88 -7.95 -4.63
N ILE A 147 -11.69 -8.49 -3.43
CA ILE A 147 -12.75 -8.70 -2.45
C ILE A 147 -12.55 -7.68 -1.33
N GLU A 148 -13.60 -6.91 -1.02
CA GLU A 148 -13.63 -6.03 0.15
C GLU A 148 -14.18 -6.82 1.34
N ARG A 149 -13.39 -7.00 2.40
CA ARG A 149 -13.80 -7.75 3.59
C ARG A 149 -13.55 -6.96 4.85
N LYS A 150 -14.48 -7.00 5.80
CA LYS A 150 -14.29 -6.40 7.13
C LYS A 150 -13.75 -7.46 8.10
N ILE A 151 -12.54 -7.27 8.60
CA ILE A 151 -11.89 -8.14 9.58
C ILE A 151 -11.71 -7.34 10.87
N LEU A 152 -12.34 -7.78 11.97
CA LEU A 152 -12.28 -7.12 13.28
C LEU A 152 -12.55 -5.60 13.25
N GLY A 153 -13.42 -5.13 12.35
CA GLY A 153 -13.69 -3.70 12.22
C GLY A 153 -12.94 -3.00 11.09
N HIS A 154 -11.86 -3.58 10.60
CA HIS A 154 -10.99 -3.01 9.58
C HIS A 154 -11.41 -3.50 8.20
N LEU A 155 -11.59 -2.57 7.25
CA LEU A 155 -11.76 -2.93 5.86
C LEU A 155 -10.43 -3.44 5.30
N GLN A 156 -10.48 -4.53 4.57
CA GLN A 156 -9.33 -5.19 3.96
C GLN A 156 -9.64 -5.49 2.49
N LEU A 157 -8.68 -5.21 1.63
CA LEU A 157 -8.72 -5.60 0.23
C LEU A 157 -7.97 -6.92 0.07
N MET A 158 -8.63 -7.93 -0.48
CA MET A 158 -8.06 -9.27 -0.62
C MET A 158 -8.12 -9.72 -2.08
N GLY A 159 -7.13 -10.52 -2.47
CA GLY A 159 -7.08 -11.16 -3.79
C GLY A 159 -5.71 -11.07 -4.47
N PRO A 160 -5.53 -11.81 -5.57
CA PRO A 160 -4.25 -11.85 -6.29
C PRO A 160 -3.87 -10.47 -6.86
N GLU A 161 -4.84 -9.66 -7.26
CA GLU A 161 -4.60 -8.33 -7.84
C GLU A 161 -3.99 -7.35 -6.83
N VAL A 162 -4.38 -7.46 -5.55
CA VAL A 162 -3.76 -6.70 -4.44
C VAL A 162 -2.31 -7.14 -4.27
N THR A 163 -2.06 -8.45 -4.27
CA THR A 163 -0.69 -8.99 -4.17
C THR A 163 0.19 -8.53 -5.34
N THR A 164 -0.35 -8.50 -6.56
CA THR A 164 0.35 -7.97 -7.74
C THR A 164 0.72 -6.50 -7.57
N ALA A 165 -0.20 -5.66 -7.09
CA ALA A 165 0.07 -4.24 -6.86
C ALA A 165 1.23 -4.02 -5.85
N HIS A 166 1.23 -4.71 -4.71
CA HIS A 166 2.36 -4.61 -3.76
C HIS A 166 3.67 -5.15 -4.33
N LYS A 167 3.62 -6.22 -5.15
CA LYS A 167 4.83 -6.73 -5.82
C LYS A 167 5.40 -5.72 -6.81
N LEU A 168 4.55 -5.04 -7.59
CA LEU A 168 4.97 -3.98 -8.51
C LEU A 168 5.61 -2.81 -7.75
N MET A 169 5.07 -2.43 -6.59
CA MET A 169 5.66 -1.39 -5.73
C MET A 169 7.08 -1.75 -5.27
N LYS A 170 7.28 -3.01 -4.85
CA LYS A 170 8.56 -3.53 -4.36
C LYS A 170 9.57 -3.83 -5.47
N ASN A 171 9.13 -3.93 -6.71
CA ASN A 171 10.05 -4.07 -7.84
C ASN A 171 10.76 -2.74 -8.06
N ASN A 172 11.94 -2.62 -7.45
CA ASN A 172 12.85 -1.52 -7.65
C ASN A 172 13.48 -1.66 -9.04
N LEU A 173 12.72 -1.29 -10.08
CA LEU A 173 13.30 -1.05 -11.39
C LEU A 173 14.28 0.11 -11.20
N GLU A 174 15.56 -0.12 -11.48
CA GLU A 174 16.63 0.89 -11.43
C GLU A 174 16.46 1.94 -12.54
N VAL A 175 15.33 2.63 -12.56
CA VAL A 175 15.06 3.68 -13.52
C VAL A 175 14.50 4.87 -12.76
N HIS A 176 15.14 6.01 -13.00
CA HIS A 176 15.04 7.19 -12.17
C HIS A 176 13.62 7.81 -12.18
N GLU A 177 12.80 7.52 -13.20
CA GLU A 177 11.43 8.01 -13.37
C GLU A 177 10.61 7.03 -14.26
N TYR A 178 9.30 6.90 -13.98
CA TYR A 178 8.29 6.20 -14.81
C TYR A 178 6.95 6.93 -14.79
#